data_AF-A0AAD4ISB8-F1
#
_entry.id   AF-A0AAD4ISB8-F1
#
_cell.length_a   1.000
_cell.length_b   1.000
_cell.length_c   1.000
_cell.angle_alpha   90.00
_cell.angle_beta   90.00
_cell.angle_gamma   90.00
#
_symmetry.space_group_name_H-M   'P 1'
#
loop_
_entity.id
_entity.type
_entity.pdbx_description
1 polymer ?
#
loop_
_entity_poly.entity_id
_entity_poly.type
_entity_poly.pdbx_seq_one_letter_code
_entity_poly.pdbx_strand_id
1 'polypeptide(L)'
;MSAPEGMYDVAMKPKLLRSLLREYVPDEKHPFINPSELSYVVSTVKTLKLLSEWTPQEVQQELVDAWKSAVDSWVNRLLALASSNLPDKCWAGICLLGLTCQECSSERFLTSYDVWLNKLLLHIQPSVLSHFVKAASCASLSDMFTRLSEFSNMKKDGTSQATKVLQLSLKLLNEDSSPVVS
;
A
#
# COMPACT_ATOMS: atom_id res chain seq x y z
N MET A 1 -11.74 -38.98 4.56
CA MET A 1 -12.21 -37.61 4.25
C MET A 1 -11.20 -36.64 4.83
N SER A 2 -10.23 -36.26 4.02
CA SER A 2 -9.21 -35.27 4.38
C SER A 2 -9.71 -33.92 3.89
N ALA A 3 -9.86 -32.93 4.77
CA ALA A 3 -10.02 -31.56 4.31
C ALA A 3 -8.79 -31.21 3.44
N PRO A 4 -8.94 -30.57 2.27
CA PRO A 4 -7.80 -30.28 1.42
C PRO A 4 -6.95 -29.24 2.15
N GLU A 5 -5.67 -29.55 2.41
CA GLU A 5 -4.73 -28.71 3.17
C GLU A 5 -4.69 -27.24 2.68
N GLY A 6 -5.03 -26.99 1.41
CA GLY A 6 -5.15 -25.64 0.85
C GLY A 6 -6.35 -24.81 1.36
N MET A 7 -7.48 -25.40 1.73
CA MET A 7 -8.64 -24.64 2.25
C MET A 7 -8.37 -24.08 3.65
N TYR A 8 -7.65 -24.83 4.48
CA TYR A 8 -7.30 -24.40 5.83
C TYR A 8 -6.30 -23.23 5.80
N ASP A 9 -5.35 -23.27 4.86
CA ASP A 9 -4.39 -22.19 4.62
C ASP A 9 -5.10 -20.88 4.20
N VAL A 10 -6.03 -20.96 3.24
CA VAL A 10 -6.79 -19.80 2.76
C VAL A 10 -7.63 -19.15 3.87
N ALA A 11 -8.28 -19.95 4.72
CA ALA A 11 -9.09 -19.44 5.82
C ALA A 11 -8.29 -18.79 6.96
N MET A 12 -6.99 -19.06 7.04
CA MET A 12 -6.12 -18.47 8.05
C MET A 12 -5.53 -17.12 7.62
N LYS A 13 -5.35 -16.87 6.31
CA LYS A 13 -4.76 -15.61 5.83
C LYS A 13 -5.43 -14.34 6.37
N PRO A 14 -6.78 -14.22 6.39
CA PRO A 14 -7.43 -13.03 6.96
C PRO A 14 -7.17 -12.86 8.46
N LYS A 15 -7.03 -13.97 9.20
CA LYS A 15 -6.74 -13.95 10.64
C LYS A 15 -5.28 -13.57 10.89
N LEU A 16 -4.36 -14.14 10.13
CA LEU A 16 -2.93 -13.82 10.17
C LEU A 16 -2.68 -12.36 9.84
N LEU A 17 -3.33 -11.82 8.80
CA LEU A 17 -3.21 -10.41 8.43
C LEU A 17 -3.66 -9.49 9.57
N ARG A 18 -4.79 -9.81 10.23
CA ARG A 18 -5.27 -9.05 11.39
C ARG A 18 -4.32 -9.16 12.59
N SER A 19 -3.74 -10.34 12.84
CA SER A 19 -2.74 -10.52 13.91
C SER A 19 -1.51 -9.68 13.63
N LEU A 20 -1.00 -9.72 12.40
CA LEU A 20 0.16 -8.96 11.95
C LEU A 20 -0.08 -7.44 12.12
N LEU A 21 -1.26 -6.97 11.72
CA LEU A 21 -1.68 -5.58 11.87
C LEU A 21 -1.78 -5.13 13.33
N ARG A 22 -2.24 -6.01 14.23
CA ARG A 22 -2.41 -5.71 15.65
C ARG A 22 -1.08 -5.68 16.40
N GLU A 23 -0.17 -6.59 16.07
CA GLU A 23 1.03 -6.86 16.86
C GLU A 23 2.24 -6.05 16.39
N TYR A 24 2.36 -5.80 15.08
CA TYR A 24 3.60 -5.29 14.49
C TYR A 24 3.43 -4.00 13.69
N VAL A 25 2.20 -3.63 13.31
CA VAL A 25 1.95 -2.39 12.58
C VAL A 25 1.53 -1.30 13.57
N PRO A 26 2.23 -0.15 13.61
CA PRO A 26 1.89 0.94 14.52
C PRO A 26 0.45 1.43 14.35
N ASP A 27 -0.06 2.09 15.39
CA ASP A 27 -1.30 2.85 15.30
C ASP A 27 -1.23 4.11 16.15
N GLU A 28 -2.36 4.78 16.41
CA GLU A 28 -2.37 5.99 17.23
C GLU A 28 -1.85 5.74 18.65
N LYS A 29 -2.16 4.57 19.23
CA LYS A 29 -1.85 4.19 20.61
C LYS A 29 -0.54 3.39 20.72
N HIS A 30 -0.16 2.69 19.66
CA HIS A 30 1.04 1.85 19.61
C HIS A 30 2.17 2.59 18.86
N PRO A 31 3.29 2.91 19.54
CA PRO A 31 4.40 3.61 18.90
C PRO A 31 5.12 2.70 17.90
N PHE A 32 5.83 3.32 16.96
CA PHE A 32 6.79 2.61 16.11
C PHE A 32 8.09 2.47 16.90
N ILE A 33 8.40 1.26 17.37
CA ILE A 33 9.52 1.03 18.30
C ILE A 33 10.74 0.51 17.55
N ASN A 34 10.57 -0.37 16.56
CA ASN A 34 11.68 -1.04 15.91
C ASN A 34 11.50 -1.23 14.38
N PRO A 35 12.40 -0.69 13.54
CA PRO A 35 12.37 -0.90 12.09
C PRO A 35 12.40 -2.35 11.62
N SER A 36 12.97 -3.28 12.41
CA SER A 36 12.98 -4.70 12.05
C SER A 36 11.59 -5.34 12.06
N GLU A 37 10.66 -4.81 12.87
CA GLU A 37 9.26 -5.27 12.89
C GLU A 37 8.58 -5.00 11.54
N LEU A 38 8.87 -3.83 10.93
CA LEU A 38 8.33 -3.52 9.60
C LEU A 38 8.89 -4.47 8.53
N SER A 39 10.18 -4.83 8.64
CA SER A 39 10.80 -5.80 7.74
C SER A 39 10.16 -7.18 7.87
N TYR A 40 9.85 -7.60 9.10
CA TYR A 40 9.09 -8.82 9.37
C TYR A 40 7.69 -8.76 8.76
N VAL A 41 6.97 -7.66 8.94
CA VAL A 41 5.66 -7.42 8.32
C VAL A 41 5.73 -7.56 6.80
N VAL A 42 6.67 -6.87 6.16
CA VAL A 42 6.88 -6.92 4.70
C VAL A 42 7.15 -8.35 4.24
N SER A 43 8.11 -9.04 4.87
CA SER A 43 8.46 -10.41 4.50
C SER A 43 7.28 -11.37 4.65
N THR A 44 6.55 -11.28 5.76
CA THR A 44 5.40 -12.15 6.06
C THR A 44 4.26 -11.94 5.05
N VAL A 45 3.95 -10.67 4.73
CA VAL A 45 2.93 -10.33 3.72
C VAL A 45 3.28 -10.92 2.36
N LYS A 46 4.53 -10.77 1.91
CA LYS A 46 5.00 -11.29 0.61
C LYS A 46 5.02 -12.81 0.58
N THR A 47 5.65 -13.44 1.57
CA THR A 47 5.81 -14.90 1.62
C THR A 47 4.47 -15.62 1.68
N LEU A 48 3.50 -15.11 2.46
CA LEU A 48 2.20 -15.73 2.63
C LEU A 48 1.12 -15.19 1.68
N LYS A 49 1.45 -14.20 0.85
CA LYS A 49 0.53 -13.51 -0.08
C LYS A 49 -0.74 -13.04 0.63
N LEU A 50 -0.59 -12.36 1.77
CA LEU A 50 -1.72 -12.04 2.65
C LEU A 50 -2.69 -11.01 2.07
N LEU A 51 -2.21 -10.16 1.15
CA LEU A 51 -3.00 -9.11 0.50
C LEU A 51 -3.61 -9.56 -0.83
N SER A 52 -3.19 -10.70 -1.37
CA SER A 52 -3.71 -11.26 -2.62
C SER A 52 -5.05 -11.93 -2.38
N GLU A 53 -6.10 -11.13 -2.24
CA GLU A 53 -7.46 -11.63 -2.06
C GLU A 53 -7.85 -12.59 -3.17
N TRP A 54 -8.60 -13.60 -2.78
CA TRP A 54 -9.09 -14.64 -3.66
C TRP A 54 -10.57 -14.46 -3.94
N THR A 55 -10.98 -14.82 -5.16
CA THR A 55 -12.36 -14.76 -5.62
C THR A 55 -12.88 -16.20 -5.90
N PRO A 56 -13.47 -16.87 -4.90
CA PRO A 56 -14.09 -18.18 -5.04
C PRO A 56 -15.54 -18.15 -5.55
N GLN A 57 -16.07 -19.35 -5.80
CA GLN A 57 -17.49 -19.63 -6.09
C GLN A 57 -18.42 -19.28 -4.90
N GLU A 58 -19.71 -19.05 -5.22
CA GLU A 58 -20.77 -18.57 -4.32
C GLU A 58 -20.85 -19.25 -2.93
N VAL A 59 -20.43 -20.51 -2.81
CA VAL A 59 -20.47 -21.28 -1.55
C VAL A 59 -19.52 -20.73 -0.47
N GLN A 60 -18.57 -19.85 -0.82
CA GLN A 60 -17.51 -19.39 0.09
C GLN A 60 -17.57 -17.88 0.39
N GLN A 61 -18.74 -17.25 0.24
CA GLN A 61 -18.91 -15.81 0.40
C GLN A 61 -18.41 -15.27 1.76
N GLU A 62 -18.67 -15.98 2.87
CA GLU A 62 -18.19 -15.57 4.20
C GLU A 62 -16.67 -15.44 4.26
N LEU A 63 -15.95 -16.34 3.58
CA LEU A 63 -14.49 -16.33 3.52
C LEU A 63 -13.97 -15.13 2.72
N VAL A 64 -14.65 -14.81 1.62
CA VAL A 64 -14.38 -13.63 0.79
C VAL A 64 -14.56 -12.36 1.60
N ASP A 65 -15.69 -12.25 2.30
CA ASP A 65 -16.02 -11.08 3.11
C ASP A 65 -15.03 -10.92 4.26
N ALA A 66 -14.63 -12.03 4.90
CA ALA A 66 -13.61 -12.02 5.94
C ALA A 66 -12.26 -11.54 5.43
N TRP A 67 -11.88 -11.91 4.20
CA TRP A 67 -10.63 -11.48 3.56
C TRP A 67 -10.68 -10.02 3.14
N LYS A 68 -11.75 -9.59 2.45
CA LYS A 68 -11.99 -8.20 2.08
C LYS A 68 -11.93 -7.29 3.31
N SER A 69 -12.63 -7.66 4.37
CA SER A 69 -12.61 -6.94 5.66
C SER A 69 -11.22 -6.88 6.28
N ALA A 70 -10.39 -7.93 6.16
CA ALA A 70 -9.03 -7.93 6.70
C ALA A 70 -8.14 -6.96 5.91
N VAL A 71 -8.24 -6.96 4.59
CA VAL A 71 -7.49 -6.03 3.73
C VAL A 71 -7.99 -4.60 3.88
N ASP A 72 -9.29 -4.37 4.07
CA ASP A 72 -9.85 -3.06 4.38
C ASP A 72 -9.27 -2.52 5.70
N SER A 73 -9.22 -3.37 6.73
CA SER A 73 -8.63 -3.01 8.03
C SER A 73 -7.15 -2.64 7.88
N TRP A 74 -6.41 -3.41 7.08
CA TRP A 74 -5.02 -3.13 6.73
C TRP A 74 -4.90 -1.76 6.04
N VAL A 75 -5.60 -1.53 4.93
CA VAL A 75 -5.54 -0.27 4.16
C VAL A 75 -5.94 0.93 5.01
N ASN A 76 -7.01 0.82 5.80
CA ASN A 76 -7.47 1.89 6.68
C ASN A 76 -6.41 2.28 7.72
N ARG A 77 -5.72 1.29 8.30
CA ARG A 77 -4.58 1.56 9.19
C ARG A 77 -3.47 2.30 8.46
N LEU A 78 -3.10 1.88 7.26
CA LEU A 78 -2.02 2.50 6.51
C LEU A 78 -2.33 3.94 6.11
N LEU A 79 -3.58 4.21 5.70
CA LEU A 79 -4.02 5.57 5.37
C LEU A 79 -4.01 6.49 6.60
N ALA A 80 -4.39 5.97 7.78
CA ALA A 80 -4.28 6.70 9.03
C ALA A 80 -2.82 6.99 9.38
N LEU A 81 -1.94 6.00 9.25
CA LEU A 81 -0.50 6.15 9.47
C LEU A 81 0.13 7.16 8.52
N ALA A 82 -0.15 7.06 7.21
CA ALA A 82 0.33 8.00 6.20
C ALA A 82 -0.12 9.43 6.51
N SER A 83 -1.29 9.61 7.13
CA SER A 83 -1.80 10.93 7.53
C SER A 83 -1.26 11.43 8.88
N SER A 84 -0.39 10.66 9.55
CA SER A 84 0.19 11.04 10.84
C SER A 84 1.16 12.21 10.69
N ASN A 85 1.19 13.09 11.69
CA ASN A 85 2.19 14.14 11.83
C ASN A 85 3.54 13.63 12.37
N LEU A 86 3.61 12.38 12.82
CA LEU A 86 4.85 11.75 13.26
C LEU A 86 5.58 11.16 12.04
N PRO A 87 6.80 11.64 11.70
CA PRO A 87 7.50 11.23 10.47
C PRO A 87 7.67 9.72 10.33
N ASP A 88 7.97 9.00 11.42
CA ASP A 88 8.19 7.55 11.39
C ASP A 88 6.90 6.77 11.12
N LYS A 89 5.77 7.20 11.70
CA LYS A 89 4.45 6.60 11.43
C LYS A 89 3.99 6.90 10.01
N CYS A 90 4.15 8.14 9.57
CA CYS A 90 3.88 8.57 8.19
C CYS A 90 4.67 7.73 7.19
N TRP A 91 5.98 7.61 7.41
CA TRP A 91 6.87 6.79 6.60
C TRP A 91 6.43 5.32 6.55
N ALA A 92 6.15 4.70 7.70
CA ALA A 92 5.70 3.30 7.74
C ALA A 92 4.40 3.09 6.95
N GLY A 93 3.43 3.99 7.11
CA GLY A 93 2.17 3.97 6.36
C GLY A 93 2.39 4.06 4.85
N ILE A 94 3.27 4.98 4.42
CA ILE A 94 3.63 5.17 3.01
C ILE A 94 4.31 3.91 2.44
N CYS A 95 5.34 3.39 3.10
CA CYS A 95 6.05 2.19 2.63
C CYS A 95 5.13 0.97 2.51
N LEU A 96 4.24 0.77 3.48
CA LEU A 96 3.28 -0.33 3.43
C LEU A 96 2.18 -0.10 2.38
N LEU A 97 1.85 1.14 2.02
CA LEU A 97 0.97 1.42 0.87
C LEU A 97 1.65 1.03 -0.45
N GLY A 98 2.94 1.31 -0.60
CA GLY A 98 3.75 0.83 -1.74
C GLY A 98 3.72 -0.71 -1.83
N LEU A 99 3.97 -1.40 -0.72
CA LEU A 99 3.83 -2.86 -0.62
C LEU A 99 2.42 -3.33 -1.00
N THR A 100 1.38 -2.62 -0.55
CA THR A 100 -0.01 -2.97 -0.85
C THR A 100 -0.28 -2.89 -2.35
N CYS A 101 0.27 -1.89 -3.04
CA CYS A 101 0.16 -1.78 -4.50
C CYS A 101 0.74 -3.02 -5.20
N GLN A 102 1.89 -3.52 -4.73
CA GLN A 102 2.54 -4.70 -5.31
C GLN A 102 1.76 -6.00 -5.07
N GLU A 103 1.25 -6.19 -3.85
CA GLU A 103 0.81 -7.50 -3.38
C GLU A 103 -0.71 -7.72 -3.41
N CYS A 104 -1.50 -6.65 -3.48
CA CYS A 104 -2.96 -6.79 -3.48
C CYS A 104 -3.50 -7.39 -4.79
N SER A 105 -4.74 -7.89 -4.72
CA SER A 105 -5.46 -8.38 -5.89
C SER A 105 -5.59 -7.29 -6.95
N SER A 106 -5.60 -7.67 -8.23
CA SER A 106 -5.77 -6.71 -9.33
C SER A 106 -7.09 -5.95 -9.24
N GLU A 107 -8.16 -6.61 -8.80
CA GLU A 107 -9.49 -6.01 -8.59
C GLU A 107 -9.43 -4.88 -7.55
N ARG A 108 -8.80 -5.15 -6.40
CA ARG A 108 -8.63 -4.15 -5.35
C ARG A 108 -7.72 -3.01 -5.79
N PHE A 109 -6.60 -3.33 -6.43
CA PHE A 109 -5.68 -2.32 -6.95
C PHE A 109 -6.41 -1.34 -7.87
N LEU A 110 -7.13 -1.85 -8.89
CA LEU A 110 -7.83 -1.01 -9.87
C LEU A 110 -8.97 -0.19 -9.25
N THR A 111 -9.55 -0.65 -8.15
CA THR A 111 -10.66 0.04 -7.45
C THR A 111 -10.17 1.12 -6.48
N SER A 112 -8.90 1.08 -6.05
CA SER A 112 -8.41 1.93 -4.95
C SER A 112 -7.12 2.71 -5.24
N TYR A 113 -6.45 2.46 -6.37
CA TYR A 113 -5.14 3.09 -6.65
C TYR A 113 -5.20 4.62 -6.72
N ASP A 114 -6.32 5.21 -7.14
CA ASP A 114 -6.51 6.66 -7.26
C ASP A 114 -6.52 7.33 -5.87
N VAL A 115 -7.18 6.72 -4.90
CA VAL A 115 -7.20 7.16 -3.50
C VAL A 115 -5.78 7.11 -2.92
N TRP A 116 -5.06 6.02 -3.17
CA TRP A 116 -3.69 5.85 -2.68
C TRP A 116 -2.72 6.81 -3.37
N LEU A 117 -2.88 7.03 -4.68
CA LEU A 117 -2.10 7.96 -5.48
C LEU A 117 -2.22 9.38 -4.90
N ASN A 118 -3.45 9.83 -4.70
CA ASN A 118 -3.71 11.15 -4.10
C ASN A 118 -3.08 11.27 -2.71
N LYS A 119 -3.17 10.21 -1.88
CA LYS A 119 -2.54 10.19 -0.56
C LYS A 119 -1.02 10.36 -0.66
N LEU A 120 -0.36 9.57 -1.51
CA LEU A 120 1.09 9.62 -1.69
C LEU A 120 1.57 10.97 -2.25
N LEU A 121 0.82 11.57 -3.18
CA LEU A 121 1.16 12.86 -3.78
C LEU A 121 1.17 14.02 -2.77
N LEU A 122 0.31 13.99 -1.74
CA LEU A 122 0.27 15.03 -0.70
C LEU A 122 1.61 15.13 0.06
N HIS A 123 2.32 14.02 0.19
CA HIS A 123 3.58 13.97 0.93
C HIS A 123 4.79 14.44 0.13
N ILE A 124 4.61 14.62 -1.17
CA ILE A 124 5.65 14.97 -2.11
C ILE A 124 5.58 16.46 -2.48
N GLN A 125 4.39 17.07 -2.40
CA GLN A 125 4.25 18.52 -2.55
C GLN A 125 5.13 19.29 -1.55
N PRO A 126 5.54 20.53 -1.88
CA PRO A 126 6.35 21.36 -1.01
C PRO A 126 5.64 21.62 0.31
N SER A 127 5.93 20.75 1.27
CA SER A 127 5.41 20.73 2.63
C SER A 127 6.57 20.48 3.59
N VAL A 128 6.35 20.82 4.86
CA VAL A 128 7.31 20.78 5.99
C VAL A 128 7.72 19.33 6.37
N LEU A 129 7.41 18.33 5.55
CA LEU A 129 7.68 16.93 5.83
C LEU A 129 9.15 16.56 5.57
N SER A 130 9.66 15.60 6.36
CA SER A 130 11.01 15.07 6.27
C SER A 130 11.34 14.57 4.86
N HIS A 131 12.58 14.79 4.40
CA HIS A 131 13.11 14.24 3.14
C HIS A 131 12.92 12.72 3.03
N PHE A 132 12.93 12.02 4.17
CA PHE A 132 12.71 10.58 4.23
C PHE A 132 11.28 10.17 3.84
N VAL A 133 10.28 10.94 4.27
CA VAL A 133 8.87 10.74 3.91
C VAL A 133 8.66 11.00 2.42
N LYS A 134 9.32 12.04 1.87
CA LYS A 134 9.31 12.33 0.42
C LYS A 134 9.91 11.17 -0.39
N ALA A 135 11.09 10.70 -0.01
CA ALA A 135 11.76 9.58 -0.68
C ALA A 135 10.92 8.30 -0.66
N ALA A 136 10.34 7.95 0.49
CA ALA A 136 9.45 6.80 0.61
C ALA A 136 8.18 6.94 -0.25
N SER A 137 7.65 8.16 -0.36
CA SER A 137 6.49 8.45 -1.21
C SER A 137 6.82 8.26 -2.68
N CYS A 138 7.98 8.77 -3.13
CA CYS A 138 8.48 8.52 -4.49
C CYS A 138 8.66 7.04 -4.78
N ALA A 139 9.25 6.28 -3.86
CA ALA A 139 9.41 4.83 -4.01
C ALA A 139 8.06 4.11 -4.12
N SER A 140 7.11 4.44 -3.24
CA SER A 140 5.77 3.84 -3.25
C SER A 140 4.95 4.21 -4.50
N LEU A 141 5.14 5.43 -5.03
CA LEU A 141 4.58 5.81 -6.33
C LEU A 141 5.21 5.02 -7.47
N SER A 142 6.53 4.79 -7.44
CA SER A 142 7.20 3.95 -8.42
C SER A 142 6.63 2.53 -8.44
N ASP A 143 6.38 1.95 -7.27
CA ASP A 143 5.74 0.64 -7.14
C ASP A 143 4.33 0.64 -7.75
N MET A 144 3.54 1.69 -7.46
CA MET A 144 2.20 1.85 -8.03
C MET A 144 2.23 1.98 -9.56
N PHE A 145 3.15 2.77 -10.13
CA PHE A 145 3.26 2.93 -11.58
C PHE A 145 3.77 1.66 -12.26
N THR A 146 4.70 0.95 -11.63
CA THR A 146 5.14 -0.37 -12.09
C THR A 146 3.94 -1.31 -12.17
N ARG A 147 3.12 -1.37 -11.12
CA ARG A 147 1.90 -2.18 -11.12
C ARG A 147 0.86 -1.72 -12.14
N LEU A 148 0.64 -0.41 -12.30
CA LEU A 148 -0.27 0.14 -13.32
C LEU A 148 0.14 -0.23 -14.74
N SER A 149 1.45 -0.33 -15.00
CA SER A 149 1.97 -0.71 -16.31
C SER A 149 1.55 -2.12 -16.73
N GLU A 150 1.25 -3.01 -15.79
CA GLU A 150 0.74 -4.36 -16.08
C GLU A 150 -0.68 -4.33 -16.68
N PHE A 151 -1.43 -3.24 -16.49
CA PHE A 151 -2.79 -3.06 -16.96
C PHE A 151 -2.89 -2.19 -18.22
N SER A 152 -1.78 -1.69 -18.76
CA SER A 152 -1.76 -0.77 -19.91
C SER A 152 -2.31 -1.36 -21.20
N ASN A 153 -2.49 -2.68 -21.28
CA ASN A 153 -3.16 -3.36 -22.40
C ASN A 153 -4.70 -3.24 -22.36
N MET A 154 -5.29 -2.62 -21.33
CA MET A 154 -6.73 -2.41 -21.19
C MET A 154 -7.13 -0.93 -21.51
N LYS A 155 -7.31 -0.65 -22.82
CA LYS A 155 -8.03 0.50 -23.46
C LYS A 155 -7.85 1.95 -22.92
N LYS A 156 -7.35 2.80 -23.83
CA LYS A 156 -7.63 4.23 -24.14
C LYS A 156 -7.72 5.32 -23.04
N ASP A 157 -7.87 5.01 -21.75
CA ASP A 157 -7.95 6.01 -20.67
C ASP A 157 -6.65 6.11 -19.83
N GLY A 158 -5.73 5.16 -20.02
CA GLY A 158 -4.41 5.15 -19.38
C GLY A 158 -3.53 6.36 -19.72
N THR A 159 -3.80 7.02 -20.86
CA THR A 159 -3.07 8.21 -21.31
C THR A 159 -3.31 9.43 -20.41
N SER A 160 -4.52 9.59 -19.86
CA SER A 160 -4.84 10.75 -19.02
C SER A 160 -4.19 10.66 -17.64
N GLN A 161 -4.16 9.46 -17.06
CA GLN A 161 -3.53 9.18 -15.78
C GLN A 161 -2.00 9.19 -15.89
N ALA A 162 -1.44 8.58 -16.94
CA ALA A 162 -0.01 8.68 -17.23
C ALA A 162 0.44 10.13 -17.42
N THR A 163 -0.38 10.99 -18.04
CA THR A 163 -0.08 12.42 -18.20
C THR A 163 -0.05 13.15 -16.85
N LYS A 164 -1.03 12.90 -15.95
CA LYS A 164 -1.03 13.50 -14.60
C LYS A 164 0.21 13.09 -13.81
N VAL A 165 0.56 11.81 -13.86
CA VAL A 165 1.75 11.23 -13.21
C VAL A 165 3.05 11.84 -13.75
N LEU A 166 3.18 11.96 -15.07
CA LEU A 166 4.32 12.60 -15.72
C LEU A 166 4.42 14.08 -15.35
N GLN A 167 3.32 14.82 -15.35
CA GLN A 167 3.31 16.23 -14.95
C GLN A 167 3.74 16.43 -13.50
N LEU A 168 3.27 15.57 -12.60
CA LEU A 168 3.65 15.61 -11.18
C LEU A 168 5.13 15.29 -10.98
N SER A 169 5.62 14.24 -11.66
CA SER A 169 7.03 13.84 -11.64
C SER A 169 7.95 14.94 -12.19
N LEU A 170 7.56 15.60 -13.29
CA LEU A 170 8.31 16.72 -13.87
C LEU A 170 8.33 17.95 -12.95
N LYS A 171 7.19 18.27 -12.30
CA LYS A 171 7.13 19.39 -11.36
C LYS A 171 8.07 19.18 -10.17
N LEU A 172 8.16 17.94 -9.68
CA LEU A 172 9.04 17.57 -8.58
C LEU A 172 10.52 17.68 -8.91
N LEU A 173 10.93 17.16 -10.07
CA LEU A 173 12.31 17.25 -10.53
C LEU A 173 12.76 18.70 -10.76
N ASN A 174 11.83 19.59 -11.14
CA ASN A 174 12.12 21.01 -11.31
C ASN A 174 12.28 21.76 -9.98
N GLU A 175 11.64 21.36 -8.88
CA GLU A 175 11.82 22.04 -7.59
C GLU A 175 13.21 21.74 -6.96
N ASP A 176 13.80 20.57 -7.22
CA ASP A 176 15.17 20.22 -6.78
C ASP A 176 16.28 20.94 -7.57
N SER A 177 15.95 21.65 -8.66
CA SER A 177 16.90 22.40 -9.48
C SER A 177 16.86 23.92 -9.26
N SER A 178 16.06 24.41 -8.30
CA SER A 178 16.15 25.81 -7.88
C SER A 178 17.46 26.01 -7.10
N PRO A 179 18.40 26.84 -7.59
CA PRO A 179 19.67 27.04 -6.91
C PRO A 179 19.42 27.63 -5.53
N VAL A 180 20.17 27.13 -4.53
CA VAL A 180 20.40 27.83 -3.27
C VAL A 180 20.89 29.23 -3.63
N VAL A 181 20.01 30.21 -3.55
CA VAL A 181 20.40 31.62 -3.63
C VAL A 181 21.19 31.90 -2.34
N SER A 182 22.46 32.24 -2.58
CA SER A 182 23.49 32.55 -1.58
C SER A 182 23.14 33.79 -0.76
#